data_AF-A0A2M7FU55-F1
#
_entry.id   AF-A0A2M7FU55-F1
#
_cell.length_a   1.000
_cell.length_b   1.000
_cell.length_c   1.000
_cell.angle_alpha   90.00
_cell.angle_beta   90.00
_cell.angle_gamma   90.00
#
_symmetry.space_group_name_H-M   'P 1'
#
loop_
_entity.id
_entity.type
_entity.pdbx_description
1 polymer ?
#
loop_
_entity_poly.entity_id
_entity_poly.type
_entity_poly.pdbx_seq_one_letter_code
_entity_poly.pdbx_strand_id
1 'polypeptide(L)'
;MQTLTLKYTSQSVAKYYFVAALALFTAQILFGITLGLQYVIGDLAFPYIPFNQARMVHTNLLIVWLLFGFMGAAYYLVPEESETELYSPKLALILFWVFLVAGALTIVGYLAVPYAKLAELTGNDLLKTMGREFLEQPL
;
A
#
# COMPACT_ATOMS: atom_id res chain seq x y z
N MET A 1 -18.57 -28.19 9.15
CA MET A 1 -18.05 -27.07 8.36
C MET A 1 -17.58 -27.63 7.03
N GLN A 2 -18.10 -27.11 5.91
CA GLN A 2 -17.68 -27.54 4.58
C GLN A 2 -16.25 -27.01 4.36
N THR A 3 -15.29 -27.90 4.17
CA THR A 3 -13.92 -27.51 3.82
C THR A 3 -13.97 -26.82 2.46
N LEU A 4 -13.73 -25.51 2.43
CA LEU A 4 -13.58 -24.75 1.19
C LEU A 4 -12.29 -25.24 0.52
N THR A 5 -12.45 -26.17 -0.41
CA THR A 5 -11.35 -26.66 -1.24
C THR A 5 -11.23 -25.70 -2.42
N LEU A 6 -10.04 -25.09 -2.61
CA LEU A 6 -9.79 -24.24 -3.79
C LEU A 6 -9.94 -25.08 -5.06
N LYS A 7 -10.52 -24.48 -6.11
CA LYS A 7 -10.70 -25.15 -7.41
C LYS A 7 -9.33 -25.38 -8.08
N TYR A 8 -8.46 -24.38 -8.01
CA TYR A 8 -7.07 -24.45 -8.45
C TYR A 8 -6.12 -24.14 -7.29
N THR A 9 -5.05 -24.92 -7.18
CA THR A 9 -4.13 -24.80 -6.03
C THR A 9 -3.39 -23.47 -6.02
N SER A 10 -3.12 -22.90 -7.20
CA SER A 10 -2.48 -21.59 -7.34
C SER A 10 -3.32 -20.40 -6.88
N GLN A 11 -4.66 -20.54 -6.74
CA GLN A 11 -5.51 -19.47 -6.18
C GLN A 11 -5.10 -19.08 -4.75
N SER A 12 -4.41 -19.98 -4.04
CA SER A 12 -3.92 -19.74 -2.68
C SER A 12 -3.01 -18.51 -2.54
N VAL A 13 -2.34 -18.07 -3.62
CA VAL A 13 -1.49 -16.87 -3.59
C VAL A 13 -2.30 -15.60 -3.32
N ALA A 14 -3.59 -15.57 -3.68
CA ALA A 14 -4.48 -14.42 -3.44
C ALA A 14 -4.62 -14.09 -1.95
N LYS A 15 -4.50 -15.09 -1.07
CA LYS A 15 -4.60 -14.90 0.38
C LYS A 15 -3.59 -13.87 0.90
N TYR A 16 -2.35 -13.91 0.41
CA TYR A 16 -1.30 -12.98 0.86
C TYR A 16 -1.67 -11.54 0.53
N TYR A 17 -2.16 -11.31 -0.69
CA TYR A 17 -2.60 -10.00 -1.16
C TYR A 17 -3.77 -9.44 -0.33
N PHE A 18 -4.79 -10.26 -0.07
CA PHE A 18 -5.93 -9.83 0.74
C PHE A 18 -5.56 -9.55 2.20
N VAL A 19 -4.71 -10.37 2.81
CA VAL A 19 -4.25 -10.14 4.19
C VAL A 19 -3.44 -8.85 4.27
N ALA A 20 -2.54 -8.59 3.33
CA ALA A 20 -1.81 -7.32 3.26
C ALA A 20 -2.74 -6.13 3.04
N ALA A 21 -3.73 -6.25 2.15
CA ALA A 21 -4.73 -5.20 1.92
C ALA A 21 -5.48 -4.84 3.21
N LEU A 22 -5.95 -5.82 3.98
CA LEU A 22 -6.65 -5.57 5.25
C LEU A 22 -5.73 -4.94 6.31
N ALA A 23 -4.46 -5.36 6.37
CA ALA A 23 -3.49 -4.76 7.28
C ALA A 23 -3.23 -3.29 6.94
N LEU A 24 -3.00 -2.98 5.66
CA LEU A 24 -2.77 -1.62 5.17
C LEU A 24 -4.02 -0.74 5.30
N PHE A 25 -5.21 -1.29 5.06
CA PHE A 25 -6.47 -0.60 5.31
C PHE A 25 -6.63 -0.21 6.78
N THR A 26 -6.31 -1.13 7.70
CA THR A 26 -6.34 -0.84 9.14
C THR A 26 -5.40 0.32 9.48
N ALA A 27 -4.17 0.32 8.94
CA ALA A 27 -3.24 1.44 9.11
C ALA A 27 -3.80 2.75 8.53
N GLN A 28 -4.43 2.71 7.35
CA GLN A 28 -5.06 3.87 6.73
C GLN A 28 -6.09 4.53 7.66
N ILE A 29 -6.94 3.72 8.29
CA ILE A 29 -7.97 4.22 9.23
C ILE A 29 -7.35 4.91 10.44
N LEU A 30 -6.25 4.37 10.99
CA LEU A 30 -5.54 5.01 12.11
C LEU A 30 -5.08 6.43 11.75
N PHE A 31 -4.44 6.61 10.59
CA PHE A 31 -4.05 7.94 10.12
C PHE A 31 -5.26 8.84 9.82
N GLY A 32 -6.37 8.27 9.34
CA GLY A 32 -7.61 9.03 9.13
C GLY A 32 -8.21 9.58 10.42
N ILE A 33 -8.20 8.78 11.49
CA ILE A 33 -8.63 9.21 12.83
C ILE A 33 -7.67 10.29 13.37
N THR A 34 -6.36 10.11 13.22
CA THR A 34 -5.37 11.12 13.61
C THR A 34 -5.61 12.46 12.91
N LEU A 35 -5.85 12.44 11.60
CA LEU A 35 -6.17 13.65 10.83
C LEU A 35 -7.45 14.30 11.34
N GLY A 36 -8.52 13.52 11.55
CA GLY A 36 -9.78 14.01 12.11
C GLY A 36 -9.61 14.68 13.47
N LEU A 37 -8.73 14.17 14.33
CA LEU A 37 -8.37 14.81 15.59
C LEU A 37 -7.52 16.06 15.40
N GLN A 38 -6.59 16.08 14.44
CA GLN A 38 -5.80 17.28 14.12
C GLN A 38 -6.66 18.46 13.63
N TYR A 39 -7.85 18.21 13.06
CA TYR A 39 -8.81 19.28 12.71
C TYR A 39 -9.35 20.02 13.94
N VAL A 40 -9.46 19.35 15.09
CA VAL A 40 -10.02 19.94 16.33
C VAL A 40 -8.94 20.25 17.38
N ILE A 41 -7.80 19.55 17.33
CA ILE A 41 -6.63 19.73 18.18
C ILE A 41 -5.41 19.94 17.26
N GLY A 42 -5.19 21.19 16.84
CA GLY A 42 -4.28 21.54 15.74
C GLY A 42 -2.78 21.24 15.98
N ASP A 43 -2.37 21.05 17.23
CA ASP A 43 -1.00 20.73 17.64
C ASP A 43 -0.80 19.24 17.97
N LEU A 44 -1.82 18.40 17.78
CA LEU A 44 -1.73 16.97 18.01
C LEU A 44 -0.65 16.32 17.14
N ALA A 45 0.31 15.64 17.77
CA ALA A 45 1.47 14.98 17.16
C ALA A 45 2.48 15.93 16.46
N PHE A 46 2.30 17.24 16.55
CA PHE A 46 3.27 18.21 16.05
C PHE A 46 4.50 18.29 16.99
N PRO A 47 5.74 18.45 16.50
CA PRO A 47 6.16 18.55 15.09
C PRO A 47 6.45 17.20 14.41
N TYR A 48 6.26 16.08 15.12
CA TYR A 48 6.71 14.75 14.68
C TYR A 48 5.91 14.18 13.50
N ILE A 49 4.59 14.37 13.49
CA ILE A 49 3.71 13.95 12.39
C ILE A 49 2.81 15.14 11.99
N PRO A 50 3.31 16.05 11.14
CA PRO A 50 2.52 17.12 10.58
C PRO A 50 1.32 16.62 9.77
N PHE A 51 0.26 17.42 9.72
CA PHE A 51 -0.99 17.07 9.02
C PHE A 51 -0.77 16.62 7.57
N ASN A 52 0.10 17.29 6.82
CA ASN A 52 0.38 16.93 5.43
C ASN A 52 1.06 15.55 5.30
N GLN A 53 1.94 15.17 6.22
CA GLN A 53 2.56 13.84 6.23
C GLN A 53 1.52 12.76 6.56
N ALA A 54 0.71 12.99 7.60
CA ALA A 54 -0.39 12.08 7.95
C ALA A 54 -1.38 11.89 6.78
N ARG A 55 -1.66 12.98 6.04
CA ARG A 55 -2.53 12.97 4.86
C ARG A 55 -1.97 12.14 3.72
N MET A 56 -0.69 12.31 3.39
CA MET A 56 -0.02 11.49 2.38
C MET A 56 -0.01 10.01 2.75
N VAL A 57 0.31 9.69 4.01
CA VAL A 57 0.25 8.30 4.48
C VAL A 57 -1.17 7.74 4.34
N HIS A 58 -2.19 8.47 4.79
CA HIS A 58 -3.59 8.05 4.67
C HIS A 58 -4.02 7.80 3.22
N THR A 59 -3.74 8.74 2.32
CA THR A 59 -4.20 8.65 0.93
C THR A 59 -3.41 7.65 0.09
N ASN A 60 -2.09 7.52 0.31
CA ASN A 60 -1.30 6.54 -0.43
C ASN A 60 -1.54 5.12 0.08
N LEU A 61 -1.77 4.92 1.39
CA LEU A 61 -2.22 3.63 1.91
C LEU A 61 -3.54 3.20 1.26
N LEU A 62 -4.50 4.12 1.09
CA LEU A 62 -5.77 3.84 0.41
C LEU A 62 -5.55 3.25 -0.98
N ILE A 63 -4.73 3.90 -1.79
CA ILE A 63 -4.44 3.47 -3.16
C ILE A 63 -3.73 2.12 -3.16
N VAL A 64 -2.71 1.96 -2.33
CA VAL A 64 -1.89 0.75 -2.30
C VAL A 64 -2.70 -0.45 -1.82
N TRP A 65 -3.50 -0.34 -0.76
CA TRP A 65 -4.28 -1.49 -0.29
C TRP A 65 -5.36 -1.90 -1.29
N LEU A 66 -5.96 -0.95 -2.01
CA LEU A 66 -6.89 -1.25 -3.11
C LEU A 66 -6.19 -2.00 -4.24
N LEU A 67 -4.97 -1.60 -4.62
CA LEU A 67 -4.16 -2.32 -5.61
C LEU A 67 -3.84 -3.75 -5.15
N PHE A 68 -3.48 -3.95 -3.88
CA PHE A 68 -3.35 -5.30 -3.32
C PHE A 68 -4.66 -6.09 -3.43
N GLY A 69 -5.81 -5.47 -3.13
CA GLY A 69 -7.12 -6.07 -3.30
C GLY A 69 -7.41 -6.48 -4.75
N PHE A 70 -7.12 -5.62 -5.71
CA PHE A 70 -7.30 -5.89 -7.14
C PHE A 70 -6.39 -7.01 -7.64
N MET A 71 -5.11 -7.01 -7.25
CA MET A 71 -4.18 -8.09 -7.57
C MET A 71 -4.63 -9.41 -6.94
N GLY A 72 -5.04 -9.39 -5.67
CA GLY A 72 -5.57 -10.57 -4.98
C GLY A 72 -6.81 -11.14 -5.66
N ALA A 73 -7.76 -10.27 -6.05
CA ALA A 73 -8.95 -10.67 -6.80
C ALA A 73 -8.59 -11.28 -8.16
N ALA A 74 -7.66 -10.67 -8.90
CA ALA A 74 -7.18 -11.21 -10.16
C ALA A 74 -6.51 -12.59 -9.98
N TYR A 75 -5.63 -12.74 -8.98
CA TYR A 75 -4.97 -14.02 -8.69
C TYR A 75 -5.94 -15.13 -8.26
N TYR A 76 -7.11 -14.77 -7.72
CA TYR A 76 -8.14 -15.73 -7.37
C TYR A 76 -9.03 -16.09 -8.58
N LEU A 77 -9.57 -15.08 -9.28
CA LEU A 77 -10.56 -15.31 -10.34
C LEU A 77 -9.94 -15.79 -11.65
N VAL A 78 -8.75 -15.29 -12.04
CA VAL A 78 -8.17 -15.57 -13.37
C VAL A 78 -7.89 -17.06 -13.59
N PRO A 79 -7.32 -17.83 -12.63
CA PRO A 79 -7.16 -19.28 -12.79
C PRO A 79 -8.50 -20.00 -12.96
N GLU A 80 -9.54 -19.54 -12.27
CA GLU A 80 -10.87 -20.14 -12.33
C GLU A 80 -11.56 -19.90 -13.68
N GLU A 81 -11.50 -18.67 -14.18
CA GLU A 81 -12.07 -18.27 -15.48
C GLU A 81 -11.27 -18.80 -16.68
N SER A 82 -9.95 -18.97 -16.51
CA SER A 82 -9.08 -19.52 -17.56
C SER A 82 -9.05 -21.05 -17.55
N GLU A 83 -9.77 -21.66 -16.60
CA GLU A 83 -9.82 -23.10 -16.35
C GLU A 83 -8.45 -23.78 -16.25
N THR A 84 -7.44 -23.05 -15.77
CA THR A 84 -6.05 -23.52 -15.71
C THR A 84 -5.31 -22.93 -14.53
N GLU A 85 -4.23 -23.58 -14.09
CA GLU A 85 -3.39 -23.07 -13.01
C GLU A 85 -2.71 -21.75 -13.43
N LEU A 86 -2.49 -20.86 -12.46
CA LEU A 86 -1.74 -19.63 -12.67
C LEU A 86 -0.36 -19.94 -13.25
N TYR A 87 0.04 -19.19 -14.29
CA TYR A 87 1.32 -19.37 -14.98
C TYR A 87 2.53 -19.50 -14.04
N SER A 88 2.61 -18.67 -12.99
CA SER A 88 3.69 -18.74 -12.03
C SER A 88 3.27 -18.26 -10.63
N PRO A 89 2.97 -19.18 -9.69
CA PRO A 89 2.72 -18.85 -8.29
C PRO A 89 3.95 -18.22 -7.62
N LYS A 90 5.16 -18.63 -8.03
CA LYS A 90 6.42 -18.06 -7.51
C LYS A 90 6.57 -16.58 -7.88
N LEU A 91 6.24 -16.23 -9.13
CA LEU A 91 6.27 -14.83 -9.57
C LEU A 91 5.28 -13.98 -8.79
N ALA A 92 4.06 -14.48 -8.55
CA ALA A 92 3.06 -13.79 -7.74
C ALA A 92 3.58 -13.49 -6.32
N LEU A 93 4.32 -14.41 -5.69
CA LEU A 93 4.92 -14.18 -4.38
C LEU A 93 6.11 -13.22 -4.41
N ILE A 94 6.94 -13.24 -5.45
CA ILE A 94 8.04 -12.27 -5.61
C ILE A 94 7.47 -10.86 -5.77
N LEU A 95 6.49 -10.69 -6.67
CA LEU A 95 5.84 -9.40 -6.90
C LEU A 95 5.13 -8.90 -5.63
N PHE A 96 4.52 -9.80 -4.86
CA PHE A 96 3.92 -9.47 -3.57
C PHE A 96 4.93 -8.81 -2.63
N TRP A 97 6.09 -9.45 -2.42
CA TRP A 97 7.10 -8.93 -1.50
C TRP A 97 7.76 -7.65 -2.02
N VAL A 98 8.07 -7.58 -3.31
CA VAL A 98 8.63 -6.36 -3.92
C VAL A 98 7.67 -5.20 -3.72
N PHE A 99 6.38 -5.40 -4.01
CA PHE A 99 5.38 -4.35 -3.89
C PHE A 99 5.15 -3.93 -2.43
N LEU A 100 5.09 -4.91 -1.51
CA LEU A 100 4.92 -4.64 -0.08
C LEU A 100 6.11 -3.88 0.50
N VAL A 101 7.34 -4.29 0.17
CA VAL A 101 8.55 -3.63 0.65
C VAL A 101 8.68 -2.23 0.06
N ALA A 102 8.41 -2.04 -1.23
CA ALA A 102 8.42 -0.72 -1.86
C ALA A 102 7.39 0.23 -1.22
N GLY A 103 6.17 -0.25 -0.96
CA GLY A 103 5.15 0.51 -0.25
C GLY A 103 5.57 0.86 1.18
N ALA A 104 6.07 -0.12 1.94
CA ALA A 104 6.53 0.09 3.31
C ALA A 104 7.69 1.11 3.38
N LEU A 105 8.69 0.99 2.50
CA LEU A 105 9.80 1.93 2.44
C LEU A 105 9.34 3.36 2.11
N THR A 106 8.38 3.51 1.21
CA THR A 106 7.80 4.81 0.86
C THR A 106 7.11 5.45 2.08
N ILE A 107 6.27 4.70 2.80
CA ILE A 107 5.59 5.18 4.02
C ILE A 107 6.60 5.53 5.12
N VAL A 108 7.63 4.71 5.31
CA VAL A 108 8.73 5.02 6.25
C VAL A 108 9.44 6.29 5.82
N GLY A 109 9.70 6.49 4.53
CA GLY A 109 10.29 7.71 3.99
C GLY A 109 9.48 8.96 4.33
N TYR A 110 8.15 8.89 4.19
CA TYR A 110 7.25 10.01 4.54
C TYR A 110 7.32 10.40 6.01
N LEU A 111 7.48 9.42 6.91
CA LEU A 111 7.42 9.61 8.36
C LEU A 111 8.79 9.88 8.99
N ALA A 112 9.86 9.35 8.41
CA ALA A 112 11.20 9.41 9.00
C ALA A 112 12.06 10.56 8.47
N VAL A 113 11.72 11.11 7.29
CA VAL A 113 12.54 12.11 6.61
C VAL A 113 11.69 13.33 6.24
N PRO A 114 12.15 14.57 6.48
CA PRO A 114 11.48 15.76 5.97
C PRO A 114 11.27 15.66 4.46
N TYR A 115 10.05 15.94 3.99
CA TYR A 115 9.64 15.65 2.60
C TYR A 115 10.55 16.27 1.53
N ALA A 116 11.02 17.49 1.74
CA ALA A 116 11.98 18.13 0.83
C ALA A 116 13.32 17.39 0.78
N LYS A 117 13.79 16.86 1.91
CA LYS A 117 15.02 16.07 1.97
C LYS A 117 14.81 14.69 1.34
N LEU A 118 13.64 14.08 1.52
CA LEU A 118 13.28 12.84 0.83
C LEU A 118 13.36 13.03 -0.69
N ALA A 119 12.80 14.13 -1.22
CA ALA A 119 12.85 14.44 -2.64
C ALA A 119 14.28 14.61 -3.19
N GLU A 120 15.17 15.25 -2.42
CA GLU A 120 16.59 15.36 -2.79
C GLU A 120 17.27 13.98 -2.80
N LEU A 121 17.04 13.17 -1.75
CA LEU A 121 17.64 11.84 -1.60
C LEU A 121 17.21 10.86 -2.70
N THR A 122 16.00 11.01 -3.23
CA THR A 122 15.44 10.15 -4.27
C THR A 122 15.61 10.70 -5.67
N GLY A 123 16.36 11.79 -5.84
CA GLY A 123 16.71 12.34 -7.15
C GLY A 123 15.55 13.01 -7.88
N ASN A 124 14.58 13.58 -7.16
CA ASN A 124 13.43 14.26 -7.77
C ASN A 124 13.82 15.46 -8.66
N ASP A 125 15.04 15.98 -8.53
CA ASP A 125 15.58 17.01 -9.44
C ASP A 125 15.77 16.51 -10.89
N LEU A 126 15.95 15.19 -11.07
CA LEU A 126 16.09 14.56 -12.39
C LEU A 126 14.75 14.39 -13.08
N LEU A 127 13.73 13.92 -12.34
CA LEU A 127 12.37 13.75 -12.82
C LEU A 127 11.37 14.15 -11.73
N LYS A 128 10.79 15.35 -11.90
CA LYS A 128 9.96 16.03 -10.90
C LYS A 128 8.54 15.46 -10.83
N THR A 129 8.38 14.28 -10.21
CA THR A 129 7.08 13.62 -10.06
C THR A 129 6.43 13.87 -8.70
N MET A 130 7.22 14.13 -7.66
CA MET A 130 6.76 14.23 -6.27
C MET A 130 6.01 15.53 -5.98
N GLY A 131 5.13 15.49 -4.97
CA GLY A 131 4.52 16.68 -4.34
C GLY A 131 3.19 17.10 -4.96
N ARG A 132 2.61 16.23 -5.79
CA ARG A 132 1.25 16.36 -6.32
C ARG A 132 0.35 15.43 -5.53
N GLU A 133 -0.90 15.85 -5.34
CA GLU A 133 -1.89 15.07 -4.60
C GLU A 133 -2.01 13.64 -5.16
N PHE A 134 -1.93 12.64 -4.27
CA PHE A 134 -1.93 11.20 -4.59
C PHE A 134 -0.69 10.68 -5.32
N LEU A 135 0.27 11.55 -5.62
CA LEU A 135 1.52 11.30 -6.32
C LEU A 135 2.71 11.87 -5.53
N GLU A 136 2.74 11.60 -4.24
CA GLU A 136 3.78 12.05 -3.32
C GLU A 136 4.96 11.07 -3.21
N GLN A 137 4.80 9.86 -3.76
CA GLN A 137 5.84 8.84 -3.72
C GLN A 137 7.03 9.24 -4.60
N PRO A 138 8.26 8.88 -4.17
CA PRO A 138 9.44 8.98 -5.00
C PRO A 138 9.35 8.23 -6.33
N LEU A 139 10.31 8.50 -7.22
CA LEU A 139 10.53 7.76 -8.46
C LEU A 139 10.90 6.28 -8.20
#